data_AF-A0A968WLD9-F1
#
_entry.id   AF-A0A968WLD9-F1
#
_cell.length_a   1.000
_cell.length_b   1.000
_cell.length_c   1.000
_cell.angle_alpha   90.00
_cell.angle_beta   90.00
_cell.angle_gamma   90.00
#
_symmetry.space_group_name_H-M   'P 1'
#
loop_
_entity.id
_entity.type
_entity.pdbx_description
1 polymer ?
#
loop_
_entity_poly.entity_id
_entity_poly.type
_entity_poly.pdbx_seq_one_letter_code
_entity_poly.pdbx_strand_id
1 'polypeptide(L)'
;MTLLLAAPDSQDKAFALTRLAIAGQRQNPNQSIENLTIAIATARNIDNKRAESFALGSMGYIYESLQQYDRALELTRQAQNTAQLANAADSLYRWQWQVGRILKNSNNPSNNPTAAMTAYRGAIATLQTIRGDLISASKELQFDFRDSVEPVYREFIDLLLHEESGVASSNSGNTVNINEALNTLELLKLAELQNFFGDECVQVARDRAKDRQTISDPHTAIIYSIVLDRHTELILRSPKQPLKKYTVQMNASELGDTVDRLRQFLENQATEEYLPDAQKVYDLLIRPLEPDLEALKATTLVFINDRELRKLPMAALHDGKQFAIQKYAIATTPSLNLTSPNTLTRKELKTLALGLSKASKIDNQSFPPLPNVKQEITQVQNFFPDSTGLLNANFTRQRMQQKLAETSYPIVHIATHGQFSSEPEDTFLITGDNEKLTISQLDRIIRRTAMRNEPIDLITLTACQTAV
;
A
#
# COMPACT_ATOMS: atom_id res chain seq x y z
N MET A 1 16.22 -37.03 -4.83
CA MET A 1 14.87 -37.63 -5.03
C MET A 1 14.76 -39.00 -4.36
N THR A 2 15.67 -39.94 -4.65
CA THR A 2 15.68 -41.32 -4.10
C THR A 2 15.70 -41.40 -2.57
N LEU A 3 16.48 -40.54 -1.89
CA LEU A 3 16.53 -40.49 -0.42
C LEU A 3 15.23 -39.99 0.22
N LEU A 4 14.51 -39.08 -0.44
CA LEU A 4 13.25 -38.52 0.08
C LEU A 4 12.09 -39.52 -0.07
N LEU A 5 12.08 -40.29 -1.16
CA LEU A 5 11.08 -41.34 -1.39
C LEU A 5 11.24 -42.51 -0.41
N ALA A 6 12.49 -42.84 -0.05
CA ALA A 6 12.81 -43.89 0.92
C ALA A 6 12.61 -43.48 2.39
N ALA A 7 12.40 -42.19 2.69
CA ALA A 7 12.18 -41.72 4.04
C ALA A 7 10.82 -42.21 4.60
N PRO A 8 10.70 -42.47 5.92
CA PRO A 8 9.42 -42.77 6.56
C PRO A 8 8.39 -41.66 6.35
N ASP A 9 7.11 -42.04 6.36
CA ASP A 9 6.02 -41.10 6.28
C ASP A 9 6.06 -40.12 7.47
N SER A 10 6.13 -38.84 7.14
CA SER A 10 6.28 -37.74 8.08
C SER A 10 5.77 -36.45 7.46
N GLN A 11 5.47 -35.47 8.31
CA GLN A 11 5.05 -34.14 7.88
C GLN A 11 6.10 -33.49 6.96
N ASP A 12 7.38 -33.59 7.33
CA ASP A 12 8.48 -33.02 6.56
C ASP A 12 8.61 -33.66 5.18
N LYS A 13 8.44 -34.98 5.09
CA LYS A 13 8.43 -35.69 3.79
C LYS A 13 7.30 -35.19 2.90
N ALA A 14 6.08 -35.08 3.43
CA ALA A 14 4.94 -34.59 2.66
C ALA A 14 5.20 -33.17 2.11
N PHE A 15 5.61 -32.24 2.97
CA PHE A 15 5.92 -30.87 2.55
C PHE A 15 7.11 -30.76 1.61
N ALA A 16 8.16 -31.56 1.82
CA ALA A 16 9.32 -31.60 0.92
C ALA A 16 8.93 -32.10 -0.48
N LEU A 17 8.11 -33.14 -0.58
CA LEU A 17 7.58 -33.63 -1.85
C LEU A 17 6.70 -32.60 -2.55
N THR A 18 5.82 -31.92 -1.80
CA THR A 18 5.01 -30.81 -2.33
C THR A 18 5.87 -29.68 -2.88
N ARG A 19 6.87 -29.21 -2.12
CA ARG A 19 7.79 -28.16 -2.58
C ARG A 19 8.59 -28.58 -3.81
N LEU A 20 9.09 -29.81 -3.83
CA LEU A 20 9.82 -30.36 -4.98
C LEU A 20 8.94 -30.41 -6.24
N ALA A 21 7.69 -30.83 -6.10
CA ALA A 21 6.74 -30.88 -7.20
C ALA A 21 6.44 -29.50 -7.79
N ILE A 22 6.22 -28.49 -6.94
CA ILE A 22 5.99 -27.11 -7.37
C ILE A 22 7.23 -26.54 -8.08
N ALA A 23 8.44 -26.78 -7.54
CA ALA A 23 9.69 -26.33 -8.17
C ALA A 23 9.91 -26.97 -9.56
N GLY A 24 9.55 -28.25 -9.72
CA GLY A 24 9.74 -29.02 -10.96
C GLY A 24 8.61 -28.93 -11.99
N GLN A 25 7.47 -28.31 -11.64
CA GLN A 25 6.22 -28.40 -12.41
C GLN A 25 6.34 -27.99 -13.88
N ARG A 26 7.17 -26.98 -14.18
CA ARG A 26 7.36 -26.47 -15.56
C ARG A 26 8.24 -27.38 -16.39
N GLN A 27 9.16 -28.12 -15.75
CA GLN A 27 10.13 -28.98 -16.44
C GLN A 27 9.57 -30.39 -16.66
N ASN A 28 8.88 -30.94 -15.67
CA ASN A 28 8.34 -32.29 -15.74
C ASN A 28 7.02 -32.40 -14.93
N PRO A 29 5.88 -31.97 -15.51
CA PRO A 29 4.60 -31.95 -14.81
C PRO A 29 4.13 -33.34 -14.36
N ASN A 30 4.46 -34.39 -15.13
CA ASN A 30 4.10 -35.77 -14.78
C ASN A 30 4.83 -36.24 -13.51
N GLN A 31 6.14 -35.98 -13.41
CA GLN A 31 6.91 -36.28 -12.20
C GLN A 31 6.40 -35.48 -11.00
N SER A 32 6.01 -34.22 -11.20
CA SER A 32 5.43 -33.40 -10.14
C SER A 32 4.09 -33.94 -9.64
N ILE A 33 3.22 -34.41 -10.56
CA ILE A 33 1.96 -35.07 -10.20
C ILE A 33 2.22 -36.37 -9.43
N GLU A 34 3.21 -37.18 -9.82
CA GLU A 34 3.61 -38.38 -9.08
C GLU A 34 4.09 -38.03 -7.66
N ASN A 35 4.98 -37.04 -7.53
CA ASN A 35 5.47 -36.58 -6.23
C ASN A 35 4.33 -36.08 -5.33
N LEU A 36 3.34 -35.38 -5.89
CA LEU A 36 2.16 -34.92 -5.14
C LEU A 36 1.23 -36.07 -4.77
N THR A 37 1.11 -37.09 -5.63
CA THR A 37 0.34 -38.30 -5.31
C THR A 37 0.93 -38.99 -4.08
N ILE A 38 2.26 -39.11 -4.03
CA ILE A 38 2.97 -39.66 -2.86
C ILE A 38 2.80 -38.73 -1.65
N ALA A 39 2.92 -37.40 -1.82
CA ALA A 39 2.73 -36.45 -0.73
C ALA A 39 1.32 -36.53 -0.10
N ILE A 40 0.28 -36.66 -0.93
CA ILE A 40 -1.11 -36.84 -0.48
C ILE A 40 -1.25 -38.15 0.30
N ALA A 41 -0.68 -39.26 -0.21
CA ALA A 41 -0.71 -40.55 0.47
C ALA A 41 0.02 -40.50 1.82
N THR A 42 1.23 -39.95 1.86
CA THR A 42 2.01 -39.74 3.09
C THR A 42 1.22 -38.91 4.10
N ALA A 43 0.62 -37.79 3.68
CA ALA A 43 -0.15 -36.92 4.56
C ALA A 43 -1.39 -37.62 5.13
N ARG A 44 -2.09 -38.43 4.33
CA ARG A 44 -3.22 -39.24 4.78
C ARG A 44 -2.81 -40.33 5.77
N ASN A 45 -1.69 -41.01 5.52
CA ASN A 45 -1.18 -42.08 6.39
C ASN A 45 -0.84 -41.59 7.80
N ILE A 46 -0.37 -40.35 7.92
CA ILE A 46 -0.04 -39.72 9.21
C ILE A 46 -1.18 -38.84 9.76
N ASP A 47 -2.36 -38.87 9.14
CA ASP A 47 -3.54 -38.04 9.45
C ASP A 47 -3.25 -36.52 9.53
N ASN A 48 -2.30 -36.03 8.74
CA ASN A 48 -1.96 -34.60 8.69
C ASN A 48 -2.77 -33.88 7.61
N LYS A 49 -3.95 -33.38 8.00
CA LYS A 49 -4.88 -32.68 7.10
C LYS A 49 -4.30 -31.40 6.49
N ARG A 50 -3.46 -30.66 7.24
CA ARG A 50 -2.80 -29.47 6.70
C ARG A 50 -1.87 -29.85 5.53
N ALA A 51 -1.02 -30.85 5.70
CA ALA A 51 -0.14 -31.34 4.63
C ALA A 51 -0.93 -31.92 3.44
N GLU A 52 -2.02 -32.65 3.71
CA GLU A 52 -2.91 -33.19 2.67
C GLU A 52 -3.52 -32.05 1.82
N SER A 53 -4.01 -31.00 2.48
CA SER A 53 -4.56 -29.82 1.81
C SER A 53 -3.53 -29.14 0.89
N PHE A 54 -2.30 -28.94 1.38
CA PHE A 54 -1.23 -28.35 0.56
C PHE A 54 -0.88 -29.18 -0.67
N ALA A 55 -0.81 -30.51 -0.53
CA ALA A 55 -0.51 -31.38 -1.65
C ALA A 55 -1.65 -31.44 -2.68
N LEU A 56 -2.91 -31.49 -2.23
CA LEU A 56 -4.09 -31.44 -3.11
C LEU A 56 -4.16 -30.13 -3.89
N GLY A 57 -4.01 -28.99 -3.22
CA GLY A 57 -4.08 -27.67 -3.85
C GLY A 57 -2.94 -27.44 -4.82
N SER A 58 -1.72 -27.87 -4.45
CA SER A 58 -0.56 -27.88 -5.35
C SER A 58 -0.80 -28.71 -6.60
N MET A 59 -1.48 -29.86 -6.48
CA MET A 59 -1.80 -30.69 -7.64
C MET A 59 -2.87 -30.02 -8.51
N GLY A 60 -3.88 -29.40 -7.89
CA GLY A 60 -4.84 -28.55 -8.57
C GLY A 60 -4.16 -27.43 -9.37
N TYR A 61 -3.12 -26.81 -8.80
CA TYR A 61 -2.35 -25.74 -9.45
C TYR A 61 -1.57 -26.21 -10.67
N ILE A 62 -1.00 -27.41 -10.63
CA ILE A 62 -0.38 -28.01 -11.82
C ILE A 62 -1.45 -28.22 -12.91
N TYR A 63 -2.61 -28.79 -12.58
CA TYR A 63 -3.68 -28.97 -13.56
C TYR A 63 -4.24 -27.65 -14.10
N GLU A 64 -4.32 -26.61 -13.28
CA GLU A 64 -4.67 -25.24 -13.71
C GLU A 64 -3.66 -24.73 -14.75
N SER A 65 -2.35 -24.91 -14.50
CA SER A 65 -1.29 -24.51 -15.45
C SER A 65 -1.31 -25.30 -16.76
N LEU A 66 -1.81 -26.53 -16.73
CA LEU A 66 -2.04 -27.39 -17.89
C LEU A 66 -3.39 -27.14 -18.57
N GLN A 67 -4.16 -26.13 -18.12
CA GLN A 67 -5.49 -25.77 -18.61
C GLN A 67 -6.55 -26.89 -18.47
N GLN A 68 -6.32 -27.85 -17.58
CA GLN A 68 -7.29 -28.91 -17.24
C GLN A 68 -8.20 -28.44 -16.10
N TYR A 69 -9.03 -27.43 -16.40
CA TYR A 69 -9.77 -26.66 -15.38
C TYR A 69 -10.73 -27.49 -14.52
N ASP A 70 -11.41 -28.49 -15.08
CA ASP A 70 -12.34 -29.33 -14.31
C ASP A 70 -11.60 -30.11 -13.20
N ARG A 71 -10.49 -30.75 -13.57
CA ARG A 71 -9.65 -31.51 -12.61
C ARG A 71 -8.95 -30.58 -11.63
N ALA A 72 -8.50 -29.42 -12.09
CA ALA A 72 -7.93 -28.39 -11.23
C ALA A 72 -8.95 -27.93 -10.18
N LEU A 73 -10.20 -27.65 -10.58
CA LEU A 73 -11.26 -27.18 -9.71
C LEU A 73 -11.67 -28.25 -8.70
N GLU A 74 -11.79 -29.52 -9.12
CA GLU A 74 -12.09 -30.63 -8.24
C GLU A 74 -11.05 -30.76 -7.13
N LEU A 75 -9.76 -30.83 -7.49
CA LEU A 75 -8.66 -30.96 -6.54
C LEU A 75 -8.54 -29.74 -5.63
N THR A 76 -8.75 -28.54 -6.17
CA THR A 76 -8.72 -27.31 -5.37
C THR A 76 -9.87 -27.28 -4.36
N ARG A 77 -11.07 -27.73 -4.72
CA ARG A 77 -12.20 -27.83 -3.78
C ARG A 77 -11.95 -28.88 -2.69
N GLN A 78 -11.35 -30.02 -3.04
CA GLN A 78 -10.91 -31.01 -2.05
C GLN A 78 -9.89 -30.37 -1.09
N ALA A 79 -8.89 -29.66 -1.61
CA ALA A 79 -7.89 -28.96 -0.82
C ALA A 79 -8.52 -27.91 0.12
N GLN A 80 -9.48 -27.13 -0.38
CA GLN A 80 -10.22 -26.12 0.38
C GLN A 80 -11.00 -26.75 1.55
N ASN A 81 -11.73 -27.84 1.30
CA ASN A 81 -12.47 -28.56 2.34
C ASN A 81 -11.52 -29.15 3.40
N THR A 82 -10.40 -29.75 2.96
CA THR A 82 -9.39 -30.30 3.87
C THR A 82 -8.73 -29.19 4.70
N ALA A 83 -8.45 -28.02 4.12
CA ALA A 83 -7.93 -26.85 4.84
C ALA A 83 -8.90 -26.38 5.93
N GLN A 84 -10.19 -26.30 5.59
CA GLN A 84 -11.24 -25.91 6.52
C GLN A 84 -11.33 -26.88 7.70
N LEU A 85 -11.30 -28.19 7.46
CA LEU A 85 -11.29 -29.22 8.51
C LEU A 85 -10.06 -29.14 9.41
N ALA A 86 -8.92 -28.75 8.85
CA ALA A 86 -7.67 -28.57 9.57
C ALA A 86 -7.56 -27.23 10.31
N ASN A 87 -8.54 -26.32 10.15
CA ASN A 87 -8.43 -24.90 10.54
C ASN A 87 -7.15 -24.22 9.99
N ALA A 88 -6.67 -24.68 8.83
CA ALA A 88 -5.43 -24.22 8.21
C ALA A 88 -5.70 -23.01 7.30
N ALA A 89 -5.96 -21.87 7.91
CA ALA A 89 -6.36 -20.65 7.20
C ALA A 89 -5.29 -20.14 6.20
N ASP A 90 -4.01 -20.41 6.46
CA ASP A 90 -2.86 -20.15 5.58
C ASP A 90 -2.93 -20.90 4.24
N SER A 91 -3.53 -22.08 4.24
CA SER A 91 -3.80 -22.88 3.04
C SER A 91 -5.18 -22.58 2.45
N LEU A 92 -6.19 -22.36 3.29
CA LEU A 92 -7.58 -22.14 2.90
C LEU A 92 -7.74 -20.97 1.93
N TYR A 93 -7.16 -19.80 2.26
CA TYR A 93 -7.29 -18.61 1.40
C TYR A 93 -6.69 -18.84 0.01
N ARG A 94 -5.63 -19.65 -0.09
CA ARG A 94 -4.95 -19.97 -1.36
C ARG A 94 -5.85 -20.79 -2.26
N TRP A 95 -6.55 -21.75 -1.69
CA TRP A 95 -7.46 -22.62 -2.45
C TRP A 95 -8.74 -21.87 -2.83
N GLN A 96 -9.25 -20.98 -1.96
CA GLN A 96 -10.32 -20.07 -2.33
C GLN A 96 -9.90 -19.13 -3.47
N TRP A 97 -8.71 -18.54 -3.40
CA TRP A 97 -8.16 -17.72 -4.48
C TRP A 97 -8.01 -18.51 -5.78
N GLN A 98 -7.48 -19.73 -5.71
CA GLN A 98 -7.32 -20.61 -6.85
C GLN A 98 -8.66 -21.01 -7.49
N VAL A 99 -9.69 -21.32 -6.70
CA VAL A 99 -11.05 -21.50 -7.20
C VAL A 99 -11.50 -20.25 -7.96
N GLY A 100 -11.24 -19.07 -7.41
CA GLY A 100 -11.50 -17.79 -8.06
C GLY A 100 -10.79 -17.64 -9.41
N ARG A 101 -9.49 -17.95 -9.50
CA ARG A 101 -8.72 -17.92 -10.75
C ARG A 101 -9.26 -18.86 -11.82
N ILE A 102 -9.55 -20.11 -11.44
CA ILE A 102 -10.07 -21.13 -12.36
C ILE A 102 -11.45 -20.71 -12.89
N LEU A 103 -12.32 -20.17 -12.04
CA LEU A 103 -13.67 -19.78 -12.41
C LEU A 103 -13.74 -18.46 -13.18
N LYS A 104 -12.79 -17.53 -13.02
CA LYS A 104 -12.79 -16.28 -13.81
C LYS A 104 -12.20 -16.44 -15.22
N ASN A 105 -11.42 -17.48 -15.45
CA ASN A 105 -10.65 -17.63 -16.68
C ASN A 105 -11.58 -17.85 -17.89
N SER A 106 -11.56 -16.93 -18.85
CA SER A 106 -12.43 -17.00 -20.04
C SER A 106 -12.18 -18.24 -20.92
N ASN A 107 -10.98 -18.83 -20.86
CA ASN A 107 -10.66 -20.07 -21.57
C ASN A 107 -11.22 -21.33 -20.89
N ASN A 108 -11.76 -21.22 -19.68
CA ASN A 108 -12.47 -22.31 -19.02
C ASN A 108 -13.92 -22.37 -19.55
N PRO A 109 -14.36 -23.46 -20.21
CA PRO A 109 -15.74 -23.59 -20.68
C PRO A 109 -16.78 -23.50 -19.56
N SER A 110 -16.36 -23.85 -18.33
CA SER A 110 -17.15 -23.80 -17.10
C SER A 110 -16.90 -22.51 -16.29
N ASN A 111 -16.40 -21.44 -16.93
CA ASN A 111 -16.19 -20.16 -16.26
C ASN A 111 -17.49 -19.64 -15.62
N ASN A 112 -17.33 -18.97 -14.49
CA ASN A 112 -18.43 -18.38 -13.75
C ASN A 112 -17.88 -17.19 -12.94
N PRO A 113 -17.85 -15.99 -13.53
CA PRO A 113 -17.33 -14.78 -12.87
C PRO A 113 -18.01 -14.49 -11.53
N THR A 114 -19.31 -14.76 -11.40
CA THR A 114 -20.04 -14.59 -10.13
C THR A 114 -19.55 -15.53 -9.04
N ALA A 115 -19.36 -16.80 -9.35
CA ALA A 115 -18.80 -17.77 -8.42
C ALA A 115 -17.31 -17.49 -8.13
N ALA A 116 -16.58 -16.96 -9.11
CA ALA A 116 -15.20 -16.49 -8.91
C ALA A 116 -15.15 -15.35 -7.88
N MET A 117 -15.99 -14.33 -8.02
CA MET A 117 -16.10 -13.23 -7.05
C MET A 117 -16.40 -13.74 -5.63
N THR A 118 -17.30 -14.72 -5.49
CA THR A 118 -17.56 -15.36 -4.18
C THR A 118 -16.32 -16.04 -3.61
N ALA A 119 -15.52 -16.71 -4.44
CA ALA A 119 -14.30 -17.36 -4.01
C ALA A 119 -13.22 -16.34 -3.59
N TYR A 120 -13.06 -15.23 -4.32
CA TYR A 120 -12.18 -14.11 -3.92
C TYR A 120 -12.61 -13.46 -2.61
N ARG A 121 -13.91 -13.20 -2.41
CA ARG A 121 -14.44 -12.70 -1.14
C ARG A 121 -14.08 -13.63 0.02
N GLY A 122 -14.24 -14.94 -0.18
CA GLY A 122 -13.82 -15.96 0.79
C GLY A 122 -12.33 -15.87 1.12
N ALA A 123 -11.48 -15.82 0.09
CA ALA A 123 -10.03 -15.70 0.25
C ALA A 123 -9.63 -14.46 1.04
N ILE A 124 -10.22 -13.30 0.72
CA ILE A 124 -9.95 -12.04 1.41
C ILE A 124 -10.45 -12.08 2.86
N ALA A 125 -11.62 -12.66 3.11
CA ALA A 125 -12.15 -12.83 4.46
C ALA A 125 -11.24 -13.74 5.31
N THR A 126 -10.76 -14.85 4.77
CA THR A 126 -9.80 -15.72 5.46
C THR A 126 -8.46 -15.02 5.68
N LEU A 127 -7.95 -14.27 4.70
CA LEU A 127 -6.76 -13.44 4.90
C LEU A 127 -6.94 -12.46 6.06
N GLN A 128 -8.11 -11.81 6.17
CA GLN A 128 -8.40 -10.89 7.26
C GLN A 128 -8.34 -11.53 8.65
N THR A 129 -8.62 -12.82 8.79
CA THR A 129 -8.55 -13.52 10.09
C THR A 129 -7.13 -13.87 10.51
N ILE A 130 -6.20 -14.03 9.57
CA ILE A 130 -4.82 -14.47 9.83
C ILE A 130 -3.78 -13.37 9.74
N ARG A 131 -4.17 -12.11 9.47
CA ARG A 131 -3.26 -10.98 9.25
C ARG A 131 -2.23 -10.77 10.38
N GLY A 132 -2.63 -10.96 11.64
CA GLY A 132 -1.75 -10.90 12.82
C GLY A 132 -0.75 -12.04 12.94
N ASP A 133 -1.17 -13.23 12.52
CA ASP A 133 -0.41 -14.47 12.68
C ASP A 133 0.39 -14.84 11.43
N LEU A 134 0.17 -14.16 10.30
CA LEU A 134 0.84 -14.45 9.02
C LEU A 134 2.35 -14.24 9.12
N ILE A 135 2.79 -13.23 9.87
CA ILE A 135 4.20 -12.92 10.14
C ILE A 135 4.85 -14.02 11.02
N SER A 136 4.06 -14.67 11.89
CA SER A 136 4.51 -15.78 12.73
C SER A 136 4.49 -17.14 11.99
N ALA A 137 3.48 -17.35 11.13
CA ALA A 137 3.31 -18.55 10.31
C ALA A 137 4.23 -18.60 9.07
N SER A 138 4.82 -17.47 8.66
CA SER A 138 5.71 -17.36 7.50
C SER A 138 7.13 -17.88 7.73
N LYS A 139 7.55 -18.12 8.98
CA LYS A 139 8.91 -18.60 9.30
C LYS A 139 9.24 -19.97 8.72
N GLU A 140 8.24 -20.83 8.51
CA GLU A 140 8.45 -22.20 7.99
C GLU A 140 8.40 -22.28 6.44
N LEU A 141 7.87 -21.26 5.76
CA LEU A 141 7.60 -21.28 4.32
C LEU A 141 8.10 -20.06 3.54
N GLN A 142 8.72 -19.07 4.21
CA GLN A 142 9.32 -17.86 3.61
C GLN A 142 8.41 -17.19 2.56
N PHE A 143 7.18 -16.85 2.97
CA PHE A 143 6.25 -16.21 2.05
C PHE A 143 6.52 -14.71 1.91
N ASP A 144 6.69 -14.25 0.68
CA ASP A 144 6.61 -12.84 0.32
C ASP A 144 5.13 -12.43 0.17
N PHE A 145 4.76 -11.34 0.85
CA PHE A 145 3.44 -10.70 0.73
C PHE A 145 3.11 -10.37 -0.73
N ARG A 146 4.09 -9.91 -1.50
CA ARG A 146 3.95 -9.49 -2.90
C ARG A 146 3.54 -10.64 -3.83
N ASP A 147 4.02 -11.84 -3.56
CA ASP A 147 3.79 -12.99 -4.43
C ASP A 147 2.54 -13.79 -4.07
N SER A 148 2.07 -13.69 -2.82
CA SER A 148 1.08 -14.62 -2.28
C SER A 148 -0.15 -13.98 -1.65
N VAL A 149 -0.14 -12.69 -1.37
CA VAL A 149 -1.26 -11.97 -0.73
C VAL A 149 -1.75 -10.84 -1.64
N GLU A 150 -0.87 -9.96 -2.08
CA GLU A 150 -1.21 -8.83 -2.96
C GLU A 150 -1.99 -9.24 -4.23
N PRO A 151 -1.64 -10.33 -4.94
CA PRO A 151 -2.36 -10.75 -6.15
C PRO A 151 -3.82 -11.10 -5.88
N VAL A 152 -4.16 -11.65 -4.70
CA VAL A 152 -5.54 -12.00 -4.32
C VAL A 152 -6.44 -10.77 -4.36
N TYR A 153 -5.98 -9.65 -3.81
CA TYR A 153 -6.72 -8.38 -3.80
C TYR A 153 -6.83 -7.80 -5.19
N ARG A 154 -5.71 -7.73 -5.92
CA ARG A 154 -5.66 -7.07 -7.24
C ARG A 154 -6.46 -7.80 -8.29
N GLU A 155 -6.36 -9.12 -8.32
CA GLU A 155 -7.15 -9.94 -9.22
C GLU A 155 -8.66 -9.85 -8.94
N PHE A 156 -9.04 -9.64 -7.67
CA PHE A 156 -10.44 -9.40 -7.33
C PHE A 156 -10.90 -8.00 -7.75
N ILE A 157 -10.08 -6.97 -7.52
CA ILE A 157 -10.35 -5.60 -7.97
C ILE A 157 -10.51 -5.56 -9.49
N ASP A 158 -9.61 -6.19 -10.24
CA ASP A 158 -9.71 -6.30 -11.70
C ASP A 158 -11.01 -6.99 -12.12
N LEU A 159 -11.37 -8.12 -11.47
CA LEU A 159 -12.62 -8.83 -11.74
C LEU A 159 -13.87 -7.98 -11.45
N LEU A 160 -13.85 -7.15 -10.40
CA LEU A 160 -14.95 -6.25 -10.05
C LEU A 160 -15.10 -5.09 -11.03
N LEU A 161 -13.97 -4.55 -11.51
CA LEU A 161 -13.93 -3.39 -12.41
C LEU A 161 -14.05 -3.76 -13.89
N HIS A 162 -13.94 -5.06 -14.21
CA HIS A 162 -14.12 -5.58 -15.54
C HIS A 162 -15.54 -5.28 -16.05
N GLU A 163 -15.63 -4.42 -17.06
CA GLU A 163 -16.87 -4.18 -17.78
C GLU A 163 -16.97 -5.21 -18.92
N GLU A 164 -17.96 -6.12 -18.84
CA GLU A 164 -18.36 -6.89 -20.02
C GLU A 164 -18.83 -5.90 -21.09
N SER A 165 -18.04 -5.77 -22.15
CA SER A 165 -18.37 -4.96 -23.32
C SER A 165 -19.65 -5.49 -23.95
N GLY A 166 -20.80 -4.89 -23.64
CA GLY A 166 -22.05 -5.18 -24.36
C GLY A 166 -23.35 -5.20 -23.56
N VAL A 167 -23.33 -5.10 -22.24
CA VAL A 167 -24.59 -4.98 -21.47
C VAL A 167 -24.55 -3.66 -20.71
N ALA A 168 -25.45 -2.76 -21.07
CA ALA A 168 -25.83 -1.62 -20.25
C ALA A 168 -26.42 -2.14 -18.93
N SER A 169 -25.54 -2.61 -18.03
CA SER A 169 -25.92 -3.02 -16.70
C SER A 169 -26.38 -1.78 -15.95
N SER A 170 -27.62 -1.85 -15.49
CA SER A 170 -28.29 -0.92 -14.59
C SER A 170 -27.31 -0.11 -13.75
N ASN A 171 -27.41 1.23 -13.78
CA ASN A 171 -26.52 2.16 -13.06
C ASN A 171 -26.25 1.79 -11.58
N SER A 172 -27.13 1.01 -10.94
CA SER A 172 -26.94 0.48 -9.57
C SER A 172 -25.91 -0.66 -9.46
N GLY A 173 -25.84 -1.59 -10.42
CA GLY A 173 -24.93 -2.75 -10.35
C GLY A 173 -23.46 -2.37 -10.53
N ASN A 174 -23.18 -1.47 -11.49
CA ASN A 174 -21.82 -0.96 -11.72
C ASN A 174 -21.31 -0.17 -10.50
N THR A 175 -22.18 0.61 -9.86
CA THR A 175 -21.84 1.38 -8.65
C THR A 175 -21.51 0.47 -7.47
N VAL A 176 -22.19 -0.67 -7.29
CA VAL A 176 -21.88 -1.63 -6.22
C VAL A 176 -20.49 -2.23 -6.40
N ASN A 177 -20.14 -2.65 -7.62
CA ASN A 177 -18.83 -3.23 -7.91
C ASN A 177 -17.68 -2.22 -7.72
N ILE A 178 -17.86 -0.95 -8.13
CA ILE A 178 -16.85 0.09 -7.90
C ILE A 178 -16.63 0.33 -6.40
N ASN A 179 -17.70 0.37 -5.60
CA ASN A 179 -17.56 0.50 -4.14
C ASN A 179 -16.83 -0.70 -3.52
N GLU A 180 -17.14 -1.92 -3.97
CA GLU A 180 -16.45 -3.11 -3.49
C GLU A 180 -14.98 -3.14 -3.91
N ALA A 181 -14.66 -2.68 -5.11
CA ALA A 181 -13.29 -2.54 -5.60
C ALA A 181 -12.50 -1.55 -4.74
N LEU A 182 -13.07 -0.37 -4.43
CA LEU A 182 -12.44 0.60 -3.54
C LEU A 182 -12.24 0.05 -2.12
N ASN A 183 -13.25 -0.63 -1.56
CA ASN A 183 -13.13 -1.27 -0.25
C ASN A 183 -12.01 -2.33 -0.25
N THR A 184 -11.90 -3.11 -1.33
CA THR A 184 -10.86 -4.11 -1.50
C THR A 184 -9.48 -3.46 -1.63
N LEU A 185 -9.36 -2.35 -2.36
CA LEU A 185 -8.12 -1.57 -2.45
C LEU A 185 -7.70 -1.03 -1.08
N GLU A 186 -8.62 -0.44 -0.33
CA GLU A 186 -8.35 0.06 1.03
C GLU A 186 -7.90 -1.07 1.97
N LEU A 187 -8.48 -2.27 1.83
CA LEU A 187 -8.03 -3.46 2.57
C LEU A 187 -6.65 -3.95 2.18
N LEU A 188 -6.28 -3.79 0.90
CA LEU A 188 -4.93 -4.07 0.40
C LEU A 188 -3.93 -3.06 0.96
N LYS A 189 -4.22 -1.76 0.93
CA LYS A 189 -3.35 -0.71 1.50
C LYS A 189 -3.09 -0.95 2.98
N LEU A 190 -4.12 -1.30 3.74
CA LEU A 190 -3.97 -1.69 5.14
C LEU A 190 -3.05 -2.90 5.30
N ALA A 191 -3.20 -3.93 4.46
CA ALA A 191 -2.38 -5.13 4.53
C ALA A 191 -0.91 -4.87 4.17
N GLU A 192 -0.64 -4.02 3.16
CA GLU A 192 0.73 -3.58 2.82
C GLU A 192 1.39 -2.86 4.01
N LEU A 193 0.66 -1.95 4.66
CA LEU A 193 1.17 -1.19 5.80
C LEU A 193 1.38 -2.09 7.03
N GLN A 194 0.50 -3.08 7.26
CA GLN A 194 0.68 -4.07 8.33
C GLN A 194 1.92 -4.93 8.07
N ASN A 195 2.15 -5.34 6.82
CA ASN A 195 3.34 -6.07 6.44
C ASN A 195 4.63 -5.25 6.63
N PHE A 196 4.59 -3.93 6.38
CA PHE A 196 5.75 -3.06 6.52
C PHE A 196 6.01 -2.60 7.97
N PHE A 197 4.98 -2.15 8.69
CA PHE A 197 5.10 -1.55 10.03
C PHE A 197 4.76 -2.51 11.19
N GLY A 198 4.17 -3.67 10.91
CA GLY A 198 3.53 -4.52 11.91
C GLY A 198 2.10 -4.08 12.27
N ASP A 199 1.33 -5.00 12.85
CA ASP A 199 -0.13 -4.83 13.04
C ASP A 199 -0.54 -3.77 14.05
N GLU A 200 0.18 -3.62 15.17
CA GLU A 200 -0.20 -2.71 16.25
C GLU A 200 -0.28 -1.25 15.78
N CYS A 201 0.63 -0.83 14.91
CA CYS A 201 0.67 0.54 14.40
C CYS A 201 -0.53 0.87 13.51
N VAL A 202 -0.95 -0.07 12.66
CA VAL A 202 -2.01 0.15 11.68
C VAL A 202 -3.40 0.11 12.32
N GLN A 203 -3.64 -0.77 13.31
CA GLN A 203 -4.92 -0.80 14.01
C GLN A 203 -5.21 0.49 14.76
N VAL A 204 -4.20 1.06 15.44
CA VAL A 204 -4.35 2.35 16.13
C VAL A 204 -4.71 3.49 15.16
N ALA A 205 -4.09 3.53 13.98
CA ALA A 205 -4.40 4.54 12.97
C ALA A 205 -5.82 4.35 12.41
N ARG A 206 -6.24 3.11 12.18
CA ARG A 206 -7.59 2.76 11.70
C ARG A 206 -8.67 3.16 12.70
N ASP A 207 -8.50 2.85 13.97
CA ASP A 207 -9.50 3.16 14.99
C ASP A 207 -9.70 4.67 15.15
N ARG A 208 -8.63 5.46 15.03
CA ARG A 208 -8.71 6.93 15.03
C ARG A 208 -9.44 7.50 13.81
N ALA A 209 -9.35 6.83 12.66
CA ALA A 209 -9.95 7.29 11.41
C ALA A 209 -11.43 6.87 11.23
N LYS A 210 -11.88 5.78 11.89
CA LYS A 210 -13.27 5.26 11.79
C LYS A 210 -14.34 6.31 12.07
N ASP A 211 -14.10 7.22 13.00
CA ASP A 211 -15.09 8.22 13.42
C ASP A 211 -15.21 9.43 12.47
N ARG A 212 -14.42 9.49 11.37
CA ARG A 212 -14.17 10.75 10.64
C ARG A 212 -14.18 10.64 9.11
N GLN A 213 -14.74 9.58 8.53
CA GLN A 213 -14.61 9.29 7.08
C GLN A 213 -15.43 10.18 6.12
N THR A 214 -16.16 11.19 6.62
CA THR A 214 -17.03 12.01 5.77
C THR A 214 -16.28 13.23 5.24
N ILE A 215 -16.23 13.36 3.92
CA ILE A 215 -15.73 14.57 3.26
C ILE A 215 -16.72 15.71 3.54
N SER A 216 -16.34 16.65 4.39
CA SER A 216 -17.21 17.77 4.76
C SER A 216 -17.15 18.94 3.80
N ASP A 217 -16.02 19.13 3.10
CA ASP A 217 -15.84 20.23 2.15
C ASP A 217 -16.45 19.87 0.78
N PRO A 218 -17.47 20.62 0.29
CA PRO A 218 -18.09 20.36 -1.00
C PRO A 218 -17.18 20.56 -2.21
N HIS A 219 -16.02 21.22 -2.06
CA HIS A 219 -15.08 21.50 -3.16
C HIS A 219 -13.83 20.59 -3.13
N THR A 220 -13.86 19.51 -2.35
CA THR A 220 -12.79 18.51 -2.30
C THR A 220 -13.15 17.31 -3.18
N ALA A 221 -12.25 16.97 -4.11
CA ALA A 221 -12.32 15.74 -4.90
C ALA A 221 -11.28 14.73 -4.40
N ILE A 222 -11.69 13.47 -4.21
CA ILE A 222 -10.78 12.37 -3.90
C ILE A 222 -10.60 11.52 -5.14
N ILE A 223 -9.35 11.28 -5.52
CA ILE A 223 -8.98 10.55 -6.72
C ILE A 223 -8.21 9.31 -6.29
N TYR A 224 -8.83 8.14 -6.49
CA TYR A 224 -8.16 6.87 -6.37
C TYR A 224 -7.55 6.48 -7.70
N SER A 225 -6.30 6.04 -7.71
CA SER A 225 -5.73 5.30 -8.84
C SER A 225 -5.67 3.82 -8.51
N ILE A 226 -6.00 2.96 -9.46
CA ILE A 226 -5.91 1.51 -9.34
C ILE A 226 -5.10 1.01 -10.53
N VAL A 227 -3.83 0.68 -10.28
CA VAL A 227 -2.92 0.24 -11.34
C VAL A 227 -3.05 -1.27 -11.49
N LEU A 228 -3.63 -1.69 -12.62
CA LEU A 228 -3.82 -3.08 -13.01
C LEU A 228 -2.85 -3.42 -14.16
N ASP A 229 -2.62 -4.71 -14.39
CA ASP A 229 -1.57 -5.15 -15.32
C ASP A 229 -1.73 -4.55 -16.72
N ARG A 230 -2.98 -4.41 -17.20
CA ARG A 230 -3.30 -3.97 -18.57
C ARG A 230 -3.75 -2.53 -18.71
N HIS A 231 -4.23 -1.92 -17.63
CA HIS A 231 -4.85 -0.59 -17.64
C HIS A 231 -4.81 0.00 -16.23
N THR A 232 -5.08 1.30 -16.11
CA THR A 232 -5.25 1.94 -14.80
C THR A 232 -6.65 2.53 -14.71
N GLU A 233 -7.34 2.28 -13.60
CA GLU A 233 -8.65 2.87 -13.34
C GLU A 233 -8.50 4.03 -12.36
N LEU A 234 -9.08 5.17 -12.71
CA LEU A 234 -9.20 6.35 -11.84
C LEU A 234 -10.62 6.43 -11.31
N ILE A 235 -10.80 6.44 -10.00
CA ILE A 235 -12.11 6.60 -9.37
C ILE A 235 -12.18 7.98 -8.70
N LEU A 236 -13.04 8.84 -9.25
CA LEU A 236 -13.36 10.14 -8.67
C LEU A 236 -14.50 9.99 -7.66
N ARG A 237 -14.21 10.35 -6.42
CA ARG A 237 -15.19 10.46 -5.33
C ARG A 237 -15.39 11.92 -4.98
N SER A 238 -16.60 12.40 -5.24
CA SER A 238 -17.05 13.76 -4.91
C SER A 238 -18.11 13.74 -3.80
N PRO A 239 -18.19 14.76 -2.94
CA PRO A 239 -19.21 14.84 -1.88
C PRO A 239 -20.62 14.74 -2.46
N LYS A 240 -21.42 13.80 -1.92
CA LYS A 240 -22.85 13.61 -2.27
C LYS A 240 -23.12 13.32 -3.76
N GLN A 241 -22.12 12.88 -4.52
CA GLN A 241 -22.27 12.44 -5.91
C GLN A 241 -21.91 10.94 -6.04
N PRO A 242 -22.46 10.22 -7.03
CA PRO A 242 -22.02 8.87 -7.33
C PRO A 242 -20.54 8.85 -7.73
N LEU A 243 -19.87 7.72 -7.48
CA LEU A 243 -18.51 7.49 -7.93
C LEU A 243 -18.45 7.52 -9.46
N LYS A 244 -17.40 8.14 -10.01
CA LYS A 244 -17.13 8.13 -11.45
C LYS A 244 -15.82 7.41 -11.74
N LYS A 245 -15.82 6.56 -12.75
CA LYS A 245 -14.66 5.78 -13.20
C LYS A 245 -14.14 6.35 -14.52
N TYR A 246 -12.81 6.44 -14.66
CA TYR A 246 -12.13 6.80 -15.89
C TYR A 246 -11.00 5.80 -16.13
N THR A 247 -10.93 5.26 -17.35
CA THR A 247 -9.94 4.25 -17.70
C THR A 247 -8.78 4.87 -18.46
N VAL A 248 -7.57 4.66 -17.95
CA VAL A 248 -6.32 4.98 -18.63
C VAL A 248 -5.83 3.72 -19.35
N GLN A 249 -5.85 3.76 -20.67
CA GLN A 249 -5.45 2.65 -21.55
C GLN A 249 -3.91 2.56 -21.65
N MET A 250 -3.26 2.22 -20.53
CA MET A 250 -1.82 2.04 -20.41
C MET A 250 -1.52 0.92 -19.42
N ASN A 251 -0.65 -0.02 -19.80
CA ASN A 251 -0.27 -1.11 -18.91
C ASN A 251 0.60 -0.61 -17.75
N ALA A 252 0.66 -1.40 -16.67
CA ALA A 252 1.36 -0.99 -15.45
C ALA A 252 2.86 -0.69 -15.67
N SER A 253 3.53 -1.46 -16.55
CA SER A 253 4.96 -1.27 -16.84
C SER A 253 5.22 0.06 -17.53
N GLU A 254 4.47 0.37 -18.59
CA GLU A 254 4.62 1.62 -19.35
C GLU A 254 4.31 2.86 -18.51
N LEU A 255 3.30 2.75 -17.63
CA LEU A 255 2.98 3.81 -16.68
C LEU A 255 4.11 4.00 -15.67
N GLY A 256 4.62 2.90 -15.12
CA GLY A 256 5.77 2.90 -14.20
C GLY A 256 7.01 3.57 -14.81
N ASP A 257 7.37 3.18 -16.04
CA ASP A 257 8.51 3.75 -16.77
C ASP A 257 8.33 5.26 -17.01
N THR A 258 7.11 5.69 -17.36
CA THR A 258 6.80 7.11 -17.56
C THR A 258 6.94 7.90 -16.25
N VAL A 259 6.47 7.34 -15.14
CA VAL A 259 6.56 7.97 -13.80
C VAL A 259 8.00 8.03 -13.32
N ASP A 260 8.77 6.95 -13.45
CA ASP A 260 10.16 6.90 -13.02
C ASP A 260 11.03 7.87 -13.83
N ARG A 261 10.78 8.00 -15.14
CA ARG A 261 11.45 9.00 -15.98
C ARG A 261 11.13 10.42 -15.56
N LEU A 262 9.86 10.74 -15.32
CA LEU A 262 9.46 12.07 -14.82
C LEU A 262 10.15 12.40 -13.50
N ARG A 263 10.14 11.46 -12.55
CA ARG A 263 10.81 11.61 -11.25
C ARG A 263 12.30 11.90 -11.41
N GLN A 264 13.00 11.16 -12.28
CA GLN A 264 14.43 11.37 -12.55
C GLN A 264 14.70 12.76 -13.15
N PHE A 265 13.88 13.23 -14.10
CA PHE A 265 14.09 14.55 -14.69
C PHE A 265 13.77 15.70 -13.72
N LEU A 266 12.84 15.51 -12.79
CA LEU A 266 12.54 16.50 -11.75
C LEU A 266 13.69 16.68 -10.74
N GLU A 267 14.58 15.70 -10.59
CA GLU A 267 15.79 15.83 -9.76
C GLU A 267 16.84 16.74 -10.42
N ASN A 268 16.78 16.93 -11.74
CA ASN A 268 17.70 17.80 -12.46
C ASN A 268 17.16 19.24 -12.56
N GLN A 269 17.63 20.10 -11.66
CA GLN A 269 17.22 21.51 -11.60
C GLN A 269 17.80 22.38 -12.73
N ALA A 270 18.67 21.84 -13.59
CA ALA A 270 19.32 22.60 -14.66
C ALA A 270 18.52 22.66 -15.96
N THR A 271 17.48 21.83 -16.13
CA THR A 271 16.75 21.70 -17.40
C THR A 271 15.24 21.60 -17.18
N GLU A 272 14.47 21.91 -18.23
CA GLU A 272 13.02 21.72 -18.27
C GLU A 272 12.63 20.40 -18.99
N GLU A 273 13.56 19.45 -19.09
CA GLU A 273 13.34 18.17 -19.80
C GLU A 273 12.21 17.33 -19.16
N TYR A 274 11.83 17.63 -17.92
CA TYR A 274 10.69 17.02 -17.25
C TYR A 274 9.34 17.46 -17.85
N LEU A 275 9.24 18.60 -18.56
CA LEU A 275 7.96 19.19 -18.97
C LEU A 275 7.12 18.28 -19.88
N PRO A 276 7.67 17.63 -20.93
CA PRO A 276 6.88 16.73 -21.77
C PRO A 276 6.27 15.56 -21.00
N ASP A 277 7.00 15.01 -20.03
CA ASP A 277 6.51 13.93 -19.19
C ASP A 277 5.49 14.43 -18.17
N ALA A 278 5.71 15.60 -17.57
CA ALA A 278 4.73 16.23 -16.67
C ALA A 278 3.40 16.50 -17.38
N GLN A 279 3.43 16.89 -18.65
CA GLN A 279 2.25 17.08 -19.49
C GLN A 279 1.61 15.75 -19.88
N LYS A 280 2.39 14.77 -20.34
CA LYS A 280 1.89 13.43 -20.66
C LYS A 280 1.17 12.81 -19.47
N VAL A 281 1.74 12.90 -18.28
CA VAL A 281 1.13 12.33 -17.07
C VAL A 281 -0.09 13.14 -16.61
N TYR A 282 -0.08 14.47 -16.74
CA TYR A 282 -1.28 15.28 -16.52
C TYR A 282 -2.44 14.84 -17.43
N ASP A 283 -2.16 14.60 -18.71
CA ASP A 283 -3.12 14.20 -19.73
C ASP A 283 -3.73 12.83 -19.45
N LEU A 284 -2.96 11.94 -18.84
CA LEU A 284 -3.43 10.60 -18.44
C LEU A 284 -4.26 10.66 -17.14
N LEU A 285 -3.83 11.43 -16.15
CA LEU A 285 -4.34 11.29 -14.77
C LEU A 285 -5.28 12.39 -14.28
N ILE A 286 -5.22 13.59 -14.85
CA ILE A 286 -6.02 14.74 -14.39
C ILE A 286 -6.95 15.23 -15.49
N ARG A 287 -6.45 15.36 -16.74
CA ARG A 287 -7.23 15.89 -17.87
C ARG A 287 -8.59 15.20 -18.08
N PRO A 288 -8.72 13.86 -17.97
CA PRO A 288 -10.02 13.20 -18.16
C PRO A 288 -11.05 13.57 -17.07
N LEU A 289 -10.60 14.03 -15.91
CA LEU A 289 -11.42 14.38 -14.76
C LEU A 289 -11.83 15.86 -14.78
N GLU A 290 -11.15 16.72 -15.55
CA GLU A 290 -11.35 18.17 -15.54
C GLU A 290 -12.82 18.61 -15.67
N PRO A 291 -13.65 18.04 -16.58
CA PRO A 291 -15.06 18.45 -16.68
C PRO A 291 -15.83 18.26 -15.36
N ASP A 292 -15.53 17.19 -14.63
CA ASP A 292 -16.18 16.87 -13.36
C ASP A 292 -15.59 17.66 -12.19
N LEU A 293 -14.28 17.95 -12.23
CA LEU A 293 -13.63 18.86 -11.29
C LEU A 293 -14.16 20.30 -11.43
N GLU A 294 -14.39 20.76 -12.67
CA GLU A 294 -14.99 22.06 -12.96
C GLU A 294 -16.45 22.13 -12.49
N ALA A 295 -17.24 21.09 -12.76
CA ALA A 295 -18.62 21.00 -12.28
C ALA A 295 -18.70 21.00 -10.74
N LEU A 296 -17.74 20.38 -10.06
CA LEU A 296 -17.61 20.41 -8.60
C LEU A 296 -17.09 21.76 -8.08
N LYS A 297 -16.51 22.60 -8.96
CA LYS A 297 -15.69 23.76 -8.58
C LYS A 297 -14.59 23.37 -7.60
N ALA A 298 -13.91 22.26 -7.90
CA ALA A 298 -12.91 21.68 -7.03
C ALA A 298 -11.77 22.69 -6.74
N THR A 299 -11.45 22.85 -5.46
CA THR A 299 -10.30 23.65 -5.00
C THR A 299 -9.23 22.77 -4.37
N THR A 300 -9.59 21.55 -3.94
CA THR A 300 -8.69 20.60 -3.30
C THR A 300 -8.79 19.23 -3.98
N LEU A 301 -7.65 18.66 -4.36
CA LEU A 301 -7.52 17.30 -4.86
C LEU A 301 -6.76 16.44 -3.85
N VAL A 302 -7.37 15.34 -3.43
CA VAL A 302 -6.75 14.36 -2.53
C VAL A 302 -6.49 13.08 -3.32
N PHE A 303 -5.23 12.71 -3.48
CA PHE A 303 -4.83 11.53 -4.22
C PHE A 303 -4.60 10.34 -3.30
N ILE A 304 -5.11 9.18 -3.70
CA ILE A 304 -4.82 7.88 -3.10
C ILE A 304 -4.16 7.04 -4.17
N ASN A 305 -2.84 7.19 -4.24
CA ASN A 305 -2.05 6.64 -5.32
C ASN A 305 -1.72 5.16 -5.10
N ASP A 306 -1.72 4.41 -6.20
CA ASP A 306 -1.39 3.00 -6.23
C ASP A 306 -0.06 2.75 -6.92
N ARG A 307 0.66 1.74 -6.41
CA ARG A 307 1.97 1.31 -6.88
C ARG A 307 2.92 2.48 -7.22
N GLU A 308 3.42 2.54 -8.45
CA GLU A 308 4.43 3.48 -8.95
C GLU A 308 3.93 4.92 -8.88
N LEU A 309 2.62 5.16 -8.96
CA LEU A 309 2.04 6.50 -8.81
C LEU A 309 2.24 7.11 -7.42
N ARG A 310 2.61 6.31 -6.41
CA ARG A 310 2.99 6.84 -5.08
C ARG A 310 4.24 7.72 -5.13
N LYS A 311 5.11 7.52 -6.12
CA LYS A 311 6.34 8.31 -6.33
C LYS A 311 6.07 9.64 -7.06
N LEU A 312 4.86 9.84 -7.56
CA LEU A 312 4.55 10.92 -8.47
C LEU A 312 4.27 12.23 -7.70
N PRO A 313 5.08 13.29 -7.90
CA PRO A 313 4.76 14.60 -7.35
C PRO A 313 3.61 15.24 -8.14
N MET A 314 2.37 14.92 -7.75
CA MET A 314 1.14 15.39 -8.41
C MET A 314 1.11 16.92 -8.58
N ALA A 315 1.72 17.66 -7.65
CA ALA A 315 1.87 19.11 -7.71
C ALA A 315 2.64 19.63 -8.94
N ALA A 316 3.60 18.85 -9.45
CA ALA A 316 4.46 19.21 -10.57
C ALA A 316 3.89 18.80 -11.94
N LEU A 317 2.74 18.15 -12.00
CA LEU A 317 2.06 17.86 -13.26
C LEU A 317 1.63 19.17 -13.94
N HIS A 318 1.66 19.21 -15.27
CA HIS A 318 1.51 20.46 -16.01
C HIS A 318 0.45 20.33 -17.11
N ASP A 319 -0.53 21.23 -17.17
CA ASP A 319 -1.65 21.13 -18.12
C ASP A 319 -1.34 21.66 -19.54
N GLY A 320 -0.12 22.16 -19.72
CA GLY A 320 0.36 22.84 -20.93
C GLY A 320 0.40 24.37 -20.76
N LYS A 321 -0.19 24.91 -19.69
CA LYS A 321 -0.19 26.34 -19.35
C LYS A 321 0.35 26.61 -17.95
N GLN A 322 0.00 25.78 -16.97
CA GLN A 322 0.39 25.94 -15.58
C GLN A 322 0.48 24.58 -14.86
N PHE A 323 1.16 24.56 -13.71
CA PHE A 323 1.27 23.39 -12.85
C PHE A 323 -0.04 23.13 -12.09
N ALA A 324 -0.30 21.86 -11.76
CA ALA A 324 -1.50 21.44 -11.03
C ALA A 324 -1.63 22.14 -9.67
N ILE A 325 -0.52 22.38 -8.98
CA ILE A 325 -0.50 23.11 -7.69
C ILE A 325 -0.93 24.58 -7.82
N GLN A 326 -0.87 25.16 -9.02
CA GLN A 326 -1.36 26.53 -9.27
C GLN A 326 -2.88 26.56 -9.43
N LYS A 327 -3.51 25.40 -9.69
CA LYS A 327 -4.97 25.25 -9.87
C LYS A 327 -5.66 24.74 -8.60
N TYR A 328 -5.03 23.81 -7.89
CA TYR A 328 -5.64 23.10 -6.77
C TYR A 328 -4.69 23.03 -5.56
N ALA A 329 -5.25 23.04 -4.36
CA ALA A 329 -4.57 22.48 -3.20
C ALA A 329 -4.45 20.96 -3.38
N ILE A 330 -3.24 20.42 -3.26
CA ILE A 330 -2.99 19.00 -3.51
C ILE A 330 -2.56 18.32 -2.22
N ALA A 331 -3.22 17.21 -1.90
CA ALA A 331 -2.87 16.32 -0.80
C ALA A 331 -2.74 14.89 -1.30
N THR A 332 -2.00 14.06 -0.57
CA THR A 332 -1.89 12.63 -0.83
C THR A 332 -2.04 11.88 0.47
N THR A 333 -2.75 10.76 0.43
CA THR A 333 -2.90 9.86 1.58
C THR A 333 -2.81 8.40 1.14
N PRO A 334 -2.21 7.51 1.94
CA PRO A 334 -2.19 6.08 1.63
C PRO A 334 -3.60 5.44 1.66
N SER A 335 -4.53 6.00 2.42
CA SER A 335 -5.85 5.40 2.68
C SER A 335 -6.79 6.37 3.41
N LEU A 336 -8.07 6.39 3.03
CA LEU A 336 -9.10 7.10 3.82
C LEU A 336 -9.44 6.39 5.11
N ASN A 337 -9.23 5.07 5.19
CA ASN A 337 -9.38 4.32 6.42
C ASN A 337 -8.30 4.62 7.46
N LEU A 338 -7.29 5.41 7.12
CA LEU A 338 -6.19 5.81 8.00
C LEU A 338 -6.08 7.34 8.19
N THR A 339 -6.90 8.12 7.48
CA THR A 339 -6.79 9.58 7.46
C THR A 339 -8.08 10.21 7.95
N SER A 340 -7.97 11.06 8.97
CA SER A 340 -9.09 11.88 9.42
C SER A 340 -9.08 13.23 8.68
N PRO A 341 -10.08 13.53 7.83
CA PRO A 341 -10.29 14.85 7.25
C PRO A 341 -10.86 15.81 8.29
N ASN A 342 -10.04 16.21 9.27
CA ASN A 342 -10.43 17.25 10.20
C ASN A 342 -9.97 18.61 9.71
N THR A 343 -10.81 19.61 9.98
CA THR A 343 -10.42 21.00 9.83
C THR A 343 -9.60 21.45 11.04
N LEU A 344 -8.38 21.89 10.78
CA LEU A 344 -7.52 22.56 11.75
C LEU A 344 -8.21 23.83 12.26
N THR A 345 -8.33 23.98 13.57
CA THR A 345 -8.80 25.24 14.15
C THR A 345 -7.66 26.26 14.04
N ARG A 346 -7.77 27.20 13.10
CA ARG A 346 -6.72 28.19 12.79
C ARG A 346 -6.48 29.25 13.88
N LYS A 347 -7.10 29.14 15.06
CA LYS A 347 -6.91 30.09 16.17
C LYS A 347 -5.73 29.63 17.01
N GLU A 348 -4.79 30.53 17.29
CA GLU A 348 -3.64 30.30 18.18
C GLU A 348 -2.64 29.22 17.72
N LEU A 349 -2.28 29.26 16.43
CA LEU A 349 -1.27 28.35 15.87
C LEU A 349 0.13 28.67 16.43
N LYS A 350 0.53 27.95 17.47
CA LYS A 350 1.90 27.96 18.02
C LYS A 350 2.76 26.93 17.28
N THR A 351 3.98 27.33 16.93
CA THR A 351 4.93 26.44 16.25
C THR A 351 6.14 26.15 17.14
N LEU A 352 6.53 24.88 17.21
CA LEU A 352 7.87 24.48 17.65
C LEU A 352 8.74 24.33 16.41
N ALA A 353 9.59 25.32 16.15
CA ALA A 353 10.48 25.36 15.01
C ALA A 353 11.89 24.88 15.42
N LEU A 354 12.38 23.83 14.77
CA LEU A 354 13.59 23.09 15.12
C LEU A 354 14.53 23.10 13.91
N GLY A 355 15.76 23.57 14.07
CA GLY A 355 16.66 23.77 12.93
C GLY A 355 18.11 23.35 13.20
N LEU A 356 18.74 22.69 12.23
CA LEU A 356 20.19 22.45 12.19
C LEU A 356 20.79 23.15 10.96
N SER A 357 21.59 24.20 11.19
CA SER A 357 22.25 24.95 10.12
C SER A 357 23.75 24.65 9.99
N LYS A 358 24.36 24.12 11.06
CA LYS A 358 25.80 23.78 11.10
C LYS A 358 26.05 22.42 10.45
N ALA A 359 27.28 22.21 10.00
CA ALA A 359 27.75 20.89 9.58
C ALA A 359 27.64 19.88 10.74
N SER A 360 27.39 18.62 10.40
CA SER A 360 27.22 17.53 11.37
C SER A 360 27.96 16.27 10.92
N LYS A 361 28.22 15.36 11.85
CA LYS A 361 28.85 14.05 11.57
C LYS A 361 28.11 12.95 12.32
N ILE A 362 27.59 11.97 11.59
CA ILE A 362 26.87 10.80 12.10
C ILE A 362 27.56 9.55 11.55
N ASP A 363 27.92 8.58 12.39
CA ASP A 363 28.50 7.29 11.98
C ASP A 363 29.61 7.38 10.93
N ASN A 364 30.53 8.32 11.10
CA ASN A 364 31.61 8.66 10.16
C ASN A 364 31.20 9.31 8.82
N GLN A 365 29.91 9.50 8.57
CA GLN A 365 29.41 10.29 7.45
C GLN A 365 29.32 11.78 7.82
N SER A 366 29.85 12.64 6.95
CA SER A 366 29.80 14.09 7.10
C SER A 366 28.61 14.69 6.34
N PHE A 367 27.91 15.60 7.00
CA PHE A 367 26.78 16.34 6.45
C PHE A 367 27.14 17.82 6.35
N PRO A 368 27.01 18.45 5.16
CA PRO A 368 27.42 19.84 4.95
C PRO A 368 26.51 20.82 5.72
N PRO A 369 26.96 22.07 5.95
CA PRO A 369 26.12 23.08 6.58
C PRO A 369 24.90 23.43 5.70
N LEU A 370 23.77 23.76 6.35
CA LEU A 370 22.53 24.21 5.71
C LEU A 370 22.30 25.70 6.04
N PRO A 371 22.93 26.64 5.30
CA PRO A 371 22.97 28.05 5.69
C PRO A 371 21.59 28.72 5.78
N ASN A 372 20.63 28.28 4.95
CA ASN A 372 19.30 28.88 4.86
C ASN A 372 18.35 28.46 5.99
N VAL A 373 18.67 27.38 6.73
CA VAL A 373 17.83 26.89 7.84
C VAL A 373 17.64 27.97 8.91
N LYS A 374 18.68 28.77 9.20
CA LYS A 374 18.54 29.85 10.19
C LYS A 374 17.48 30.88 9.76
N GLN A 375 17.45 31.21 8.47
CA GLN A 375 16.48 32.14 7.91
C GLN A 375 15.07 31.51 7.90
N GLU A 376 14.95 30.24 7.52
CA GLU A 376 13.70 29.48 7.55
C GLU A 376 13.04 29.49 8.93
N ILE A 377 13.78 29.12 9.98
CA ILE A 377 13.27 29.12 11.36
C ILE A 377 12.82 30.53 11.78
N THR A 378 13.58 31.56 11.41
CA THR A 378 13.23 32.95 11.71
C THR A 378 11.92 33.36 11.01
N GLN A 379 11.73 32.97 9.75
CA GLN A 379 10.51 33.28 9.01
C GLN A 379 9.30 32.56 9.59
N VAL A 380 9.43 31.29 9.97
CA VAL A 380 8.35 30.55 10.65
C VAL A 380 7.93 31.25 11.94
N GLN A 381 8.89 31.70 12.76
CA GLN A 381 8.59 32.45 13.98
C GLN A 381 7.93 33.82 13.70
N ASN A 382 8.27 34.48 12.59
CA ASN A 382 7.62 35.73 12.20
C ASN A 382 6.17 35.53 11.77
N PHE A 383 5.85 34.42 11.09
CA PHE A 383 4.48 34.06 10.71
C PHE A 383 3.62 33.65 11.91
N PHE A 384 4.25 33.08 12.94
CA PHE A 384 3.58 32.58 14.15
C PHE A 384 4.27 33.17 15.40
N PRO A 385 3.90 34.39 15.85
CA PRO A 385 4.65 35.14 16.87
C PRO A 385 4.83 34.42 18.22
N ASP A 386 3.92 33.53 18.60
CA ASP A 386 3.99 32.74 19.84
C ASP A 386 4.84 31.46 19.71
N SER A 387 5.67 31.37 18.67
CA SER A 387 6.46 30.19 18.33
C SER A 387 7.81 30.14 19.04
N THR A 388 8.24 28.92 19.36
CA THR A 388 9.55 28.65 19.96
C THR A 388 10.51 28.10 18.91
N GLY A 389 11.66 28.75 18.76
CA GLY A 389 12.74 28.33 17.87
C GLY A 389 13.89 27.67 18.64
N LEU A 390 14.28 26.45 18.25
CA LEU A 390 15.51 25.79 18.71
C LEU A 390 16.44 25.59 17.53
N LEU A 391 17.64 26.17 17.59
CA LEU A 391 18.63 26.14 16.50
C LEU A 391 19.95 25.52 16.94
N ASN A 392 20.56 24.69 16.08
CA ASN A 392 21.86 24.05 16.30
C ASN A 392 21.90 23.35 17.67
N ALA A 393 22.90 23.60 18.52
CA ALA A 393 23.03 22.99 19.85
C ALA A 393 21.79 23.12 20.77
N ASN A 394 20.84 24.00 20.45
CA ASN A 394 19.56 24.07 21.15
C ASN A 394 18.51 23.07 20.65
N PHE A 395 18.61 22.60 19.41
CA PHE A 395 17.77 21.54 18.83
C PHE A 395 18.33 20.16 19.22
N THR A 396 17.93 19.66 20.38
CA THR A 396 18.24 18.29 20.83
C THR A 396 16.95 17.50 21.04
N ARG A 397 17.03 16.17 20.99
CA ARG A 397 15.89 15.27 21.29
C ARG A 397 15.27 15.57 22.66
N GLN A 398 16.11 15.78 23.67
CA GLN A 398 15.67 16.08 25.03
C GLN A 398 14.93 17.42 25.13
N ARG A 399 15.45 18.48 24.48
CA ARG A 399 14.80 19.79 24.51
C ARG A 399 13.50 19.84 23.69
N MET A 400 13.45 19.10 22.58
CA MET A 400 12.20 18.90 21.84
C MET A 400 11.14 18.25 22.73
N GLN A 401 11.49 17.14 23.40
CA GLN A 401 10.59 16.46 24.34
C GLN A 401 10.14 17.37 25.47
N GLN A 402 11.07 18.13 26.06
CA GLN A 402 10.77 19.09 27.12
C GLN A 402 9.78 20.16 26.64
N LYS A 403 10.00 20.75 25.46
CA LYS A 403 9.10 21.80 24.94
C LYS A 403 7.71 21.29 24.65
N LEU A 404 7.60 20.12 24.01
CA LEU A 404 6.30 19.47 23.75
C LEU A 404 5.59 19.03 25.05
N ALA A 405 6.31 18.90 26.17
CA ALA A 405 5.72 18.61 27.47
C ALA A 405 5.32 19.87 28.27
N GLU A 406 5.93 21.01 27.97
CA GLU A 406 5.67 22.30 28.65
C GLU A 406 4.57 23.12 27.97
N THR A 407 4.37 22.95 26.65
CA THR A 407 3.49 23.81 25.87
C THR A 407 2.87 23.03 24.72
N SER A 408 1.58 23.27 24.48
CA SER A 408 0.88 22.75 23.30
C SER A 408 1.35 23.47 22.03
N TYR A 409 1.89 22.71 21.09
CA TYR A 409 2.29 23.19 19.76
C TYR A 409 1.50 22.42 18.69
N PRO A 410 0.47 23.02 18.07
CA PRO A 410 -0.25 22.38 16.97
C PRO A 410 0.62 22.17 15.73
N ILE A 411 1.72 22.93 15.60
CA ILE A 411 2.67 22.82 14.48
C ILE A 411 4.06 22.47 15.00
N VAL A 412 4.68 21.45 14.42
CA VAL A 412 6.10 21.15 14.58
C VAL A 412 6.78 21.30 13.23
N HIS A 413 7.79 22.16 13.17
CA HIS A 413 8.56 22.42 11.96
C HIS A 413 10.01 22.02 12.18
N ILE A 414 10.53 21.10 11.36
CA ILE A 414 11.87 20.55 11.49
C ILE A 414 12.63 20.76 10.19
N ALA A 415 13.68 21.58 10.25
CA ALA A 415 14.56 21.92 9.13
C ALA A 415 15.98 21.41 9.39
N THR A 416 16.37 20.30 8.76
CA THR A 416 17.63 19.59 9.03
C THR A 416 18.00 18.61 7.91
N HIS A 417 19.09 17.87 8.07
CA HIS A 417 19.39 16.71 7.24
C HIS A 417 18.51 15.52 7.62
N GLY A 418 18.11 14.74 6.61
CA GLY A 418 17.32 13.53 6.76
C GLY A 418 17.89 12.43 5.90
N GLN A 419 17.71 11.19 6.34
CA GLN A 419 18.01 9.98 5.60
C GLN A 419 16.81 9.04 5.74
N PHE A 420 16.32 8.53 4.62
CA PHE A 420 15.20 7.60 4.57
C PHE A 420 15.64 6.31 3.89
N SER A 421 15.32 5.18 4.51
CA SER A 421 15.71 3.83 4.10
C SER A 421 14.52 2.88 4.16
N SER A 422 14.64 1.72 3.52
CA SER A 422 13.69 0.62 3.70
C SER A 422 13.71 0.06 5.12
N GLU A 423 14.82 0.24 5.84
CA GLU A 423 14.96 -0.15 7.24
C GLU A 423 14.57 1.02 8.16
N PRO A 424 13.57 0.85 9.06
CA PRO A 424 13.13 1.92 9.96
C PRO A 424 14.23 2.48 10.87
N GLU A 425 15.20 1.64 11.27
CA GLU A 425 16.33 2.07 12.11
C GLU A 425 17.36 2.93 11.37
N ASP A 426 17.41 2.83 10.04
CA ASP A 426 18.25 3.65 9.17
C ASP A 426 17.53 4.89 8.64
N THR A 427 16.28 5.12 9.08
CA THR A 427 15.48 6.31 8.78
C THR A 427 15.54 7.30 9.93
N PHE A 428 16.23 8.44 9.73
CA PHE A 428 16.47 9.43 10.79
C PHE A 428 16.61 10.87 10.29
N LEU A 429 16.37 11.79 11.22
CA LEU A 429 16.72 13.21 11.11
C LEU A 429 17.95 13.50 11.98
N ILE A 430 18.68 14.57 11.67
CA ILE A 430 19.87 14.95 12.44
C ILE A 430 19.54 16.08 13.42
N THR A 431 19.98 15.96 14.68
CA THR A 431 19.85 17.00 15.71
C THR A 431 21.15 17.77 15.92
N GLY A 432 21.05 18.89 16.62
CA GLY A 432 22.10 19.87 16.90
C GLY A 432 23.33 19.39 17.65
N ASP A 433 23.23 18.24 18.29
CA ASP A 433 24.22 17.56 19.12
C ASP A 433 24.92 16.41 18.38
N ASN A 434 24.78 16.33 17.05
CA ASN A 434 25.26 15.21 16.23
C ASN A 434 24.66 13.86 16.65
N GLU A 435 23.38 13.86 17.03
CA GLU A 435 22.63 12.62 17.24
C GLU A 435 21.65 12.36 16.10
N LYS A 436 21.31 11.08 15.95
CA LYS A 436 20.15 10.66 15.15
C LYS A 436 18.88 10.84 15.98
N LEU A 437 17.88 11.45 15.37
CA LEU A 437 16.47 11.35 15.75
C LEU A 437 15.81 10.34 14.79
N THR A 438 15.77 9.07 15.18
CA THR A 438 15.16 8.02 14.34
C THR A 438 13.66 8.22 14.24
N ILE A 439 13.02 7.69 13.19
CA ILE A 439 11.58 7.86 13.02
C ILE A 439 10.77 7.22 14.15
N SER A 440 11.25 6.08 14.68
CA SER A 440 10.69 5.42 15.87
C SER A 440 10.85 6.25 17.14
N GLN A 441 11.91 7.08 17.25
CA GLN A 441 12.04 8.04 18.34
C GLN A 441 11.07 9.21 18.17
N LEU A 442 10.96 9.75 16.95
CA LEU A 442 10.05 10.85 16.64
C LEU A 442 8.58 10.45 16.88
N ASP A 443 8.15 9.27 16.41
CA ASP A 443 6.81 8.71 16.67
C ASP A 443 6.53 8.62 18.18
N ARG A 444 7.46 8.07 18.97
CA ARG A 444 7.31 7.99 20.43
C ARG A 444 7.15 9.36 21.09
N ILE A 445 7.85 10.37 20.60
CA ILE A 445 7.71 11.75 21.11
C ILE A 445 6.31 12.28 20.80
N ILE A 446 5.88 12.19 19.54
CA ILE A 446 4.57 12.69 19.10
C ILE A 446 3.42 11.98 19.82
N ARG A 447 3.48 10.65 19.95
CA ARG A 447 2.43 9.87 20.62
C ARG A 447 2.25 10.27 22.08
N ARG A 448 3.35 10.53 22.81
CA ARG A 448 3.29 10.99 24.20
C ARG A 448 2.62 12.34 24.33
N THR A 449 2.88 13.26 23.39
CA THR A 449 2.20 14.57 23.34
C THR A 449 0.70 14.39 23.09
N ALA A 450 0.33 13.57 22.12
CA ALA A 450 -1.08 13.31 21.77
C ALA A 450 -1.92 12.72 22.93
N MET A 451 -1.30 11.92 23.82
CA MET A 451 -1.98 11.36 25.01
C MET A 451 -2.45 12.42 26.00
N ARG A 452 -1.95 13.67 25.91
CA ARG A 452 -2.32 14.78 26.81
C ARG A 452 -3.47 15.63 26.28
N ASN A 453 -4.13 15.20 25.21
CA ASN A 453 -5.19 15.95 24.52
C ASN A 453 -4.70 17.28 23.90
N GLU A 454 -3.39 17.38 23.64
CA GLU A 454 -2.70 18.47 22.94
C GLU A 454 -2.11 17.91 21.63
N PRO A 455 -2.95 17.65 20.60
CA PRO A 455 -2.48 17.02 19.38
C PRO A 455 -1.55 17.94 18.59
N ILE A 456 -0.50 17.34 18.00
CA ILE A 456 0.22 17.98 16.89
C ILE A 456 -0.64 17.76 15.64
N ASP A 457 -1.07 18.85 15.02
CA ASP A 457 -1.93 18.83 13.85
C ASP A 457 -1.14 18.86 12.53
N LEU A 458 0.04 19.48 12.53
CA LEU A 458 0.92 19.57 11.36
C LEU A 458 2.38 19.33 11.75
N ILE A 459 3.03 18.42 11.03
CA ILE A 459 4.47 18.24 11.05
C ILE A 459 5.01 18.59 9.68
N THR A 460 6.02 19.45 9.65
CA THR A 460 6.77 19.76 8.42
C THR A 460 8.20 19.27 8.58
N LEU A 461 8.66 18.47 7.61
CA LEU A 461 10.01 17.91 7.56
C LEU A 461 10.73 18.49 6.34
N THR A 462 11.43 19.60 6.53
CA THR A 462 12.28 20.20 5.50
C THR A 462 13.66 19.57 5.59
N ALA A 463 13.76 18.35 5.04
CA ALA A 463 14.96 17.55 5.04
C ALA A 463 15.09 16.74 3.74
N CYS A 464 16.29 16.23 3.45
CA CYS A 464 16.50 15.37 2.29
C CYS A 464 15.66 14.08 2.39
N GLN A 465 15.18 13.59 1.24
CA GLN A 465 14.46 12.31 1.10
C GLN A 465 13.13 12.20 1.87
N THR A 466 12.53 13.29 2.34
CA THR A 466 11.29 13.26 3.16
C THR A 466 9.99 12.99 2.37
N ALA A 467 10.06 12.91 1.03
CA ALA A 467 8.91 12.65 0.15
C ALA A 467 9.32 12.23 -1.28
N VAL A 468 10.39 11.42 -1.44
CA VAL A 468 10.93 10.98 -2.75
C VAL A 468 10.58 9.53 -3.03
#